data_AF-C8NAT9-F1
#
_entry.id   AF-C8NAT9-F1
#
_cell.length_a   1.000
_cell.length_b   1.000
_cell.length_c   1.000
_cell.angle_alpha   90.00
_cell.angle_beta   90.00
_cell.angle_gamma   90.00
#
_symmetry.space_group_name_H-M   'P 1'
#
loop_
_entity.id
_entity.type
_entity.pdbx_description
1 polymer ?
#
loop_
_entity_poly.entity_id
_entity_poly.type
_entity_poly.pdbx_seq_one_letter_code
_entity_poly.pdbx_strand_id
1 'polypeptide(L)' 'MNTVQGEYIGKNNGLIISIKPDHVMVREKYRVPRGWQNRMAILELFTY' A
#
# COMPACT_ATOMS: atom_id res chain seq x y z
N MET A 1 11.99 11.83 0.20
CA MET A 1 10.53 12.04 0.37
C MET A 1 10.10 11.12 1.50
N ASN A 2 9.59 11.67 2.59
CA ASN A 2 9.00 10.86 3.66
C ASN A 2 7.56 10.56 3.26
N THR A 3 7.22 9.29 3.06
CA THR A 3 5.84 8.88 2.81
C THR A 3 5.02 9.03 4.08
N VAL A 4 3.87 9.71 4.01
CA VAL A 4 2.93 9.87 5.13
C VAL A 4 1.63 9.09 4.88
N GLN A 5 0.91 8.80 5.96
CA GLN A 5 -0.42 8.20 5.85
C GLN A 5 -1.32 9.06 4.95
N GLY A 6 -2.06 8.42 4.04
CA GLY A 6 -2.90 9.09 3.05
C GLY A 6 -2.22 9.36 1.70
N GLU A 7 -0.92 9.18 1.59
CA GLU A 7 -0.23 9.23 0.30
C GLU A 7 -0.34 7.92 -0.48
N TYR A 8 0.02 8.00 -1.76
CA TYR A 8 0.03 6.86 -2.67
C TYR A 8 1.45 6.38 -2.94
N ILE A 9 1.61 5.06 -3.04
CA ILE A 9 2.87 4.40 -3.39
C ILE A 9 2.63 3.28 -4.41
N GLY A 10 3.69 2.91 -5.13
CA GLY A 10 3.69 1.78 -6.06
C GLY A 10 2.94 2.06 -7.37
N LYS A 11 3.00 1.09 -8.29
CA LYS A 11 2.38 1.20 -9.62
C LYS A 11 0.87 0.93 -9.60
N ASN A 12 0.36 0.44 -8.48
CA ASN A 12 -1.00 -0.07 -8.34
C ASN A 12 -1.86 0.87 -7.49
N ASN A 13 -1.52 2.16 -7.44
CA ASN A 13 -2.23 3.18 -6.65
C ASN A 13 -2.42 2.74 -5.18
N GLY A 14 -1.34 2.25 -4.55
CA GLY A 14 -1.37 1.79 -3.17
C GLY A 14 -1.55 2.95 -2.20
N LEU A 15 -2.75 3.10 -1.64
CA LEU A 15 -3.01 4.12 -0.62
C LEU A 15 -2.45 3.65 0.73
N ILE A 16 -1.58 4.46 1.34
CA ILE A 16 -1.01 4.17 2.66
C ILE A 16 -2.08 4.38 3.73
N ILE A 17 -2.47 3.29 4.39
CA ILE A 17 -3.52 3.29 5.41
C ILE A 17 -2.94 3.46 6.82
N SER A 18 -1.79 2.86 7.08
CA SER A 18 -1.10 2.93 8.37
C SER A 18 0.38 2.62 8.18
N ILE A 19 1.22 3.32 8.96
CA ILE A 19 2.66 3.09 9.04
C ILE A 19 2.94 2.64 10.48
N LYS A 20 3.51 1.45 10.64
CA LYS A 20 3.96 0.91 11.92
C LYS A 20 5.48 0.70 11.88
N PRO A 21 6.14 0.50 13.05
CA PRO A 21 7.59 0.35 13.09
C PRO A 21 8.14 -0.81 12.25
N ASP A 22 7.35 -1.88 12.11
CA ASP A 22 7.73 -3.15 11.48
C ASP A 22 7.12 -3.36 10.09
N HIS A 23 6.02 -2.67 9.77
CA HIS A 23 5.36 -2.80 8.47
C HIS A 23 4.53 -1.57 8.08
N VAL A 24 4.26 -1.47 6.79
CA VAL A 24 3.33 -0.48 6.22
C VAL A 24 2.12 -1.22 5.65
N MET A 25 0.92 -0.77 6.04
CA MET A 25 -0.32 -1.29 5.48
C MET A 25 -0.78 -0.41 4.31
N VAL A 26 -0.93 -1.01 3.14
CA VAL A 26 -1.37 -0.33 1.92
C VAL A 26 -2.63 -0.97 1.35
N ARG A 27 -3.46 -0.14 0.72
CA ARG A 27 -4.64 -0.58 -0.04
C ARG A 27 -4.39 -0.34 -1.52
N GLU A 28 -4.02 -1.40 -2.22
CA GLU A 28 -3.70 -1.35 -3.64
C GLU A 28 -4.93 -1.60 -4.51
N LYS A 29 -4.88 -1.13 -5.75
CA LYS A 29 -5.83 -1.45 -6.80
C LYS A 29 -5.34 -2.67 -7.58
N TYR A 30 -6.23 -3.63 -7.79
CA TYR A 30 -5.99 -4.74 -8.70
C TYR A 30 -7.09 -4.81 -9.75
N ARG A 31 -6.71 -5.18 -10.97
CA ARG A 31 -7.62 -5.22 -12.11
C ARG A 31 -8.46 -6.49 -12.08
N VAL A 32 -9.76 -6.34 -12.32
CA VAL A 32 -10.73 -7.42 -12.51
C VAL A 32 -11.46 -7.20 -13.85
N PRO A 33 -12.13 -8.21 -14.42
CA PRO A 33 -12.79 -8.10 -15.73
C PRO A 33 -13.78 -6.92 -15.89
N ARG A 34 -14.28 -6.35 -14.78
CA ARG A 34 -15.23 -5.23 -14.77
C ARG A 34 -14.74 -3.98 -14.01
N GLY A 35 -13.42 -3.79 -13.89
CA GLY A 35 -12.85 -2.57 -13.31
C GLY A 35 -11.70 -2.84 -12.35
N TRP A 36 -11.66 -2.08 -11.25
CA TRP A 36 -10.60 -2.14 -10.26
C TRP A 36 -11.20 -2.40 -8.88
N GLN A 37 -10.58 -3.28 -8.12
CA GLN A 37 -10.95 -3.56 -6.74
C GLN A 37 -9.79 -3.26 -5.80
N ASN A 38 -10.11 -3.06 -4.52
CA ASN A 38 -9.11 -2.83 -3.48
C ASN A 38 -8.59 -4.18 -2.96
N ARG A 39 -7.29 -4.27 -2.72
CA ARG A 39 -6.63 -5.37 -2.01
C ARG A 39 -5.76 -4.80 -0.91
N MET A 40 -5.85 -5.37 0.29
CA MET A 40 -4.92 -5.04 1.36
C MET A 40 -3.58 -5.74 1.11
N ALA A 41 -2.49 -4.99 1.23
CA ALA A 41 -1.14 -5.51 1.22
C ALA A 41 -0.39 -5.00 2.45
N ILE A 42 0.52 -5.83 2.97
CA ILE A 42 1.41 -5.51 4.09
C ILE A 42 2.81 -5.52 3.51
N LEU A 43 3.52 -4.40 3.66
CA LEU A 43 4.91 -4.24 3.26
C LEU A 43 5.76 -4.36 4.52
N GLU A 44 6.42 -5.49 4.71
CA GLU A 44 7.29 -5.75 5.86
C GLU A 44 8.63 -5.02 5.70
N LEU A 45 9.11 -4.43 6.79
CA LEU A 45 10.42 -3.80 6.87
C LEU A 45 11.42 -4.82 7.42
N PHE A 46 12.26 -5.37 6.55
CA PHE A 46 13.35 -6.25 6.99
C PHE A 46 14.57 -5.42 7.40
N THR A 47 15.12 -5.73 8.56
CA THR A 47 16.47 -5.30 8.96
C THR A 47 17.48 -6.16 8.20
N TYR A 48 18.31 -5.54 7.37
CA TYR A 48 19.49 -6.17 6.75
C TYR A 48 20.63 -6.29 7.77
#